data_AF-A0A2N7NLB6-F1
#
_entry.id   AF-A0A2N7NLB6-F1
#
_cell.length_a   1.000
_cell.length_b   1.000
_cell.length_c   1.000
_cell.angle_alpha   90.00
_cell.angle_beta   90.00
_cell.angle_gamma   90.00
#
_symmetry.space_group_name_H-M   'P 1'
#
loop_
_entity.id
_entity.type
_entity.pdbx_description
1 polymer ?
#
loop_
_entity_poly.entity_id
_entity_poly.type
_entity_poly.pdbx_seq_one_letter_code
_entity_poly.pdbx_strand_id
1 'polypeptide(L)'
;MLIIALKLVPLCRFLRTAIVIALGGEPKKWHSDEELEEYITSVDKRIVPLLHDLIVMLDYLYALKQANEALDTQERDVLEDAYRLVVEIKAIAA
;
A
#
# COMPACT_ATOMS: atom_id res chain seq x y z
N MET A 1 -7.13 3.98 12.20
CA MET A 1 -6.50 2.67 12.49
C MET A 1 -7.08 1.66 11.53
N LEU A 2 -6.27 1.18 10.58
CA LEU A 2 -6.64 0.13 9.63
C LEU A 2 -6.49 -1.22 10.33
N ILE A 3 -7.53 -2.06 10.28
CA ILE A 3 -7.47 -3.44 10.74
C ILE A 3 -7.03 -4.26 9.53
N ILE A 4 -5.84 -4.83 9.58
CA ILE A 4 -5.26 -5.65 8.50
C ILE A 4 -4.64 -6.92 9.07
N ALA A 5 -4.54 -7.95 8.23
CA ALA A 5 -3.83 -9.17 8.57
C ALA A 5 -2.38 -8.87 8.98
N LEU A 6 -1.94 -9.42 10.12
CA LEU A 6 -0.58 -9.21 10.65
C LEU A 6 0.52 -9.58 9.63
N LYS A 7 0.25 -10.53 8.73
CA LYS A 7 1.18 -10.94 7.67
C LYS A 7 1.39 -9.86 6.59
N LEU A 8 0.48 -8.90 6.46
CA LEU A 8 0.58 -7.78 5.52
C LEU A 8 1.28 -6.56 6.11
N VAL A 9 1.49 -6.50 7.43
CA VAL A 9 2.16 -5.38 8.10
C VAL A 9 3.52 -5.05 7.47
N PRO A 10 4.42 -6.03 7.20
CA PRO A 10 5.70 -5.73 6.54
C PRO A 10 5.54 -5.15 5.13
N LEU A 11 4.53 -5.60 4.39
CA LEU A 11 4.24 -5.08 3.04
C LEU A 11 3.70 -3.65 3.11
N CYS A 12 2.78 -3.36 4.02
CA CYS A 12 2.23 -2.02 4.21
C CYS A 12 3.33 -1.03 4.62
N ARG A 13 4.24 -1.45 5.51
CA ARG A 13 5.43 -0.69 5.89
C ARG A 13 6.33 -0.41 4.69
N PHE A 14 6.55 -1.42 3.85
CA PHE A 14 7.33 -1.27 2.62
C PHE A 14 6.70 -0.25 1.68
N LEU A 15 5.38 -0.31 1.45
CA LEU A 15 4.66 0.64 0.58
C LEU A 15 4.80 2.09 1.09
N ARG A 16 4.58 2.33 2.38
CA ARG A 16 4.81 3.66 3.01
C ARG A 16 6.23 4.16 2.75
N THR A 17 7.21 3.30 3.02
CA THR A 17 8.64 3.63 2.85
C THR A 17 8.97 3.97 1.39
N ALA A 18 8.46 3.18 0.44
CA ALA A 18 8.69 3.38 -0.99
C ALA A 18 8.09 4.70 -1.48
N ILE A 19 6.88 5.04 -1.02
CA ILE A 19 6.23 6.31 -1.35
C ILE A 19 7.04 7.48 -0.78
N VAL A 20 7.49 7.42 0.47
CA VAL A 20 8.35 8.47 1.05
C VAL A 20 9.62 8.69 0.23
N ILE A 21 10.28 7.62 -0.21
CA ILE A 21 11.47 7.71 -1.08
C ILE A 21 11.12 8.38 -2.42
N ALA A 22 10.02 7.96 -3.06
CA ALA A 22 9.58 8.51 -4.35
C ALA A 22 9.23 10.01 -4.26
N LEU A 23 8.79 10.47 -3.09
CA LEU A 23 8.53 11.89 -2.81
C LEU A 23 9.79 12.68 -2.42
N GLY A 24 10.98 12.07 -2.48
CA GLY A 24 12.27 12.69 -2.14
C GLY A 24 12.60 12.66 -0.66
N GLY A 25 11.88 11.89 0.15
CA GLY A 25 12.13 11.71 1.56
C GLY A 25 13.18 10.65 1.85
N GLU A 26 13.75 10.69 3.05
CA GLU A 26 14.71 9.69 3.53
C GLU A 26 14.14 8.91 4.73
N PRO A 27 13.32 7.89 4.51
CA PRO A 27 12.71 7.14 5.60
C PRO A 27 13.79 6.41 6.38
N LYS A 28 13.74 6.52 7.71
CA LYS A 28 14.67 5.84 8.61
C LYS A 28 13.98 4.63 9.24
N LYS A 29 14.78 3.62 9.63
CA LYS A 29 14.24 2.38 10.21
C LYS A 29 13.44 2.59 11.49
N TRP A 30 13.75 3.65 12.24
CA TRP A 30 13.08 4.00 13.49
C TRP A 30 11.82 4.85 13.30
N HIS A 31 11.51 5.34 12.09
CA HIS A 31 10.28 6.09 11.89
C HIS A 31 9.06 5.18 12.13
N SER A 32 7.99 5.67 12.75
CA SER A 32 6.73 4.93 12.84
C SER A 32 5.98 4.94 11.50
N ASP A 33 4.89 4.16 11.38
CA ASP A 33 4.05 4.20 10.17
C ASP A 33 3.33 5.55 10.06
N GLU A 34 2.93 6.12 11.19
CA GLU A 34 2.32 7.44 11.28
C GLU A 34 3.28 8.54 10.82
N GLU A 35 4.55 8.49 11.24
CA GLU A 35 5.56 9.48 10.81
C GLU A 35 5.82 9.43 9.29
N LEU A 36 5.75 8.23 8.69
CA LEU A 36 5.82 8.12 7.22
C LEU A 36 4.56 8.70 6.57
N GLU A 37 3.38 8.43 7.09
CA GLU A 37 2.12 8.96 6.57
C GLU A 37 1.99 10.49 6.74
N GLU A 38 2.50 11.05 7.84
CA GLU A 38 2.58 12.50 8.07
C GLU A 38 3.47 13.16 7.01
N TYR A 39 4.63 12.58 6.73
CA TYR A 39 5.48 13.08 5.65
C TYR A 39 4.75 13.03 4.30
N ILE A 40 4.16 11.89 3.94
CA ILE A 40 3.40 11.73 2.69
C ILE A 40 2.29 12.78 2.60
N THR A 41 1.53 12.97 3.68
CA THR A 41 0.43 13.94 3.76
C THR A 41 0.93 15.37 3.62
N SER A 42 2.11 15.68 4.16
CA SER A 42 2.71 17.01 4.07
C SER A 42 3.11 17.38 2.63
N VAL A 43 3.44 16.38 1.80
CA VAL A 43 3.77 16.57 0.38
C VAL A 43 2.49 16.58 -0.47
N ASP A 44 1.63 15.57 -0.33
CA ASP A 44 0.32 15.51 -0.98
C ASP A 44 -0.69 14.71 -0.15
N LYS A 45 -1.65 15.42 0.43
CA LYS A 45 -2.73 14.88 1.25
C LYS A 45 -3.62 13.83 0.57
N ARG A 46 -3.57 13.70 -0.76
CA ARG A 46 -4.37 12.72 -1.51
C ARG A 46 -3.75 11.32 -1.49
N ILE A 47 -2.45 11.21 -1.24
CA ILE A 47 -1.73 9.93 -1.36
C ILE A 47 -2.06 8.97 -0.20
N VAL A 48 -2.16 9.45 1.04
CA VAL A 48 -2.47 8.60 2.19
C VAL A 48 -3.84 7.91 2.07
N PRO A 49 -4.94 8.60 1.69
CA PRO A 49 -6.21 7.94 1.40
C PRO A 49 -6.09 6.82 0.36
N LEU A 50 -5.41 7.06 -0.77
CA LEU A 50 -5.21 6.05 -1.83
C LEU A 50 -4.38 4.86 -1.35
N LEU A 51 -3.36 5.12 -0.52
CA LEU A 51 -2.56 4.07 0.10
C LEU A 51 -3.40 3.23 1.06
N HIS A 52 -4.29 3.85 1.83
CA HIS A 52 -5.22 3.15 2.72
C HIS A 52 -6.17 2.26 1.91
N ASP A 53 -6.74 2.77 0.83
CA ASP A 53 -7.60 1.98 -0.08
C ASP A 53 -6.85 0.76 -0.65
N LEU A 54 -5.60 0.96 -1.10
CA LEU A 54 -4.74 -0.12 -1.58
C LEU A 54 -4.48 -1.18 -0.50
N ILE A 55 -4.19 -0.76 0.73
CA ILE A 55 -3.97 -1.65 1.87
C ILE A 55 -5.21 -2.50 2.17
N VAL A 56 -6.40 -1.90 2.13
CA VAL A 56 -7.68 -2.61 2.31
C VAL A 56 -7.90 -3.64 1.20
N MET A 57 -7.64 -3.26 -0.07
CA MET A 57 -7.76 -4.18 -1.20
C MET A 57 -6.80 -5.38 -1.06
N LEU A 58 -5.57 -5.15 -0.62
CA LEU A 58 -4.59 -6.22 -0.36
C LEU A 58 -5.03 -7.14 0.79
N ASP A 59 -5.63 -6.58 1.85
CA ASP A 59 -6.16 -7.36 2.97
C ASP A 59 -7.34 -8.25 2.57
N TYR A 60 -8.25 -7.70 1.77
CA TYR A 60 -9.36 -8.44 1.19
C TYR A 60 -8.87 -9.61 0.31
N LEU A 61 -7.96 -9.34 -0.63
CA LEU A 61 -7.38 -10.37 -1.48
C LEU A 61 -6.64 -11.46 -0.68
N TYR A 62 -5.95 -11.08 0.38
CA TYR A 62 -5.28 -12.01 1.28
C TYR A 62 -6.29 -12.90 2.04
N ALA A 63 -7.43 -12.33 2.47
CA ALA A 63 -8.51 -13.08 3.12
C ALA A 63 -9.16 -14.09 2.16
N LEU A 64 -9.48 -13.70 0.92
CA LEU A 64 -10.03 -14.59 -0.10
C LEU A 64 -9.10 -15.77 -0.41
N LYS A 65 -7.80 -15.48 -0.57
CA LYS A 65 -6.80 -16.52 -0.79
C LYS A 65 -6.71 -17.51 0.37
N GLN A 66 -6.86 -17.04 1.61
CA GLN A 66 -6.88 -17.91 2.80
C GLN A 66 -8.14 -18.78 2.86
N ALA A 67 -9.27 -18.28 2.37
CA ALA A 67 -10.52 -19.03 2.26
C ALA A 67 -10.52 -20.05 1.10
N ASN A 68 -9.47 -20.03 0.26
CA ASN A 68 -9.37 -20.83 -0.97
C ASN A 68 -10.56 -20.58 -1.92
N GLU A 69 -11.13 -19.37 -1.85
CA GLU A 69 -12.22 -18.94 -2.71
C GLU A 69 -11.65 -18.60 -4.09
N ALA A 70 -12.36 -19.03 -5.14
CA ALA A 70 -12.00 -18.69 -6.51
C ALA A 70 -12.30 -17.21 -6.74
N LEU A 71 -11.26 -16.43 -7.09
CA LEU A 71 -11.42 -15.02 -7.39
C LEU A 71 -12.37 -14.84 -8.57
N ASP A 72 -13.45 -14.10 -8.35
CA ASP A 72 -14.37 -13.71 -9.40
C ASP A 72 -13.73 -12.66 -10.32
N THR A 73 -14.51 -12.15 -11.29
CA THR A 73 -14.02 -11.19 -12.27
C THR A 73 -13.63 -9.86 -11.62
N GLN A 74 -14.37 -9.44 -10.59
CA GLN A 74 -14.20 -8.15 -9.92
C GLN A 74 -12.92 -8.15 -9.06
N GLU A 75 -12.64 -9.27 -8.42
CA GLU A 75 -11.45 -9.47 -7.59
C GLU A 75 -10.16 -9.56 -8.41
N ARG A 76 -10.28 -10.05 -9.66
CA ARG A 76 -9.18 -10.02 -10.63
C ARG A 76 -8.85 -8.60 -11.08
N ASP A 77 -9.87 -7.79 -11.34
CA ASP A 77 -9.69 -6.38 -11.73
C ASP A 77 -8.98 -5.59 -10.62
N VAL A 78 -9.34 -5.83 -9.35
CA VAL A 78 -8.66 -5.24 -8.18
C VAL A 78 -7.20 -5.65 -8.10
N LEU A 79 -6.88 -6.91 -8.40
CA LEU A 79 -5.51 -7.42 -8.40
C LEU A 79 -4.67 -6.80 -9.52
N GLU A 80 -5.30 -6.57 -10.68
CA GLU A 80 -4.69 -5.93 -11.85
C GLU A 80 -4.46 -4.43 -11.62
N ASP A 81 -5.40 -3.75 -10.96
CA ASP A 81 -5.25 -2.35 -10.54
C ASP A 81 -4.14 -2.19 -9.49
N ALA A 82 -4.05 -3.10 -8.51
CA ALA A 82 -2.97 -3.10 -7.52
C ALA A 82 -1.60 -3.33 -8.20
N TYR A 83 -1.54 -4.21 -9.19
CA TYR A 83 -0.33 -4.43 -9.99
C TYR A 83 0.05 -3.18 -10.80
N ARG A 84 -0.92 -2.53 -11.45
CA ARG A 84 -0.70 -1.27 -12.20
C ARG A 84 -0.14 -0.18 -11.29
N LEU A 85 -0.72 0.02 -10.11
CA LEU A 85 -0.25 0.98 -9.12
C LEU A 85 1.21 0.73 -8.70
N VAL A 86 1.59 -0.52 -8.48
CA VAL A 86 2.98 -0.89 -8.14
C VAL A 86 3.94 -0.58 -9.30
N VAL A 87 3.53 -0.80 -10.55
CA VAL A 87 4.34 -0.50 -11.74
C VAL A 87 4.50 1.01 -11.93
N GLU A 88 3.43 1.78 -11.78
CA GLU A 88 3.47 3.25 -11.91
C GLU A 88 4.36 3.89 -10.84
N ILE A 89 4.26 3.47 -9.58
CA ILE A 89 5.14 3.93 -8.50
C ILE A 89 6.62 3.66 -8.82
N LYS A 90 6.93 2.48 -9.39
CA LYS A 90 8.31 2.14 -9.81
C LYS A 90 8.83 3.02 -10.95
N ALA A 91 7.97 3.41 -11.89
CA ALA A 91 8.37 4.24 -13.03
C ALA A 91 8.62 5.70 -12.65
N ILE A 92 7.92 6.21 -11.63
CA ILE A 92 8.09 7.58 -11.11
C ILE A 92 9.35 7.71 -10.25
N ALA A 93 9.79 6.62 -9.62
CA ALA A 93 10.95 6.58 -8.74
C ALA A 93 12.30 6.32 -9.47
N ALA A 94 12.31 6.23 -10.80
CA ALA A 94 13.49 6.01 -11.64
C ALA A 94 13.91 7.31 -12.35
#